data_AF-A0AAD7Z3V5-F1
#
_entry.id   AF-A0AAD7Z3V5-F1
#
_cell.length_a   1.000
_cell.length_b   1.000
_cell.length_c   1.000
_cell.angle_alpha   90.00
_cell.angle_beta   90.00
_cell.angle_gamma   90.00
#
_symmetry.space_group_name_H-M   'P 1'
#
loop_
_entity.id
_entity.type
_entity.pdbx_description
1 polymer ?
#
loop_
_entity_poly.entity_id
_entity_poly.type
_entity_poly.pdbx_seq_one_letter_code
_entity_poly.pdbx_strand_id
1 'polypeptide(L)'
;MWRYTSADWDEMRHFFASYPWQQVCFFLEDLSSCEDAITDVLRQAMEYYIPYSDVPDARDRKAPDLSSKKRAFNHALKSHKKALRKARFDRITQIGKKLSAQPSGSRAFWSLAKSVAANFCRPTLPPLVKPDGTPAHAAREKAGLFASLFGHNLRLDTSSVTVTPPILPHCYSSMSKVRIRNKEVLRALCRLDVNIASGPDGIPAIVL
;
A
#
# COMPACT_ATOMS: atom_id res chain seq x y z
N MET A 1 27.53 11.48 -3.60
CA MET A 1 26.42 12.37 -3.16
C MET A 1 27.02 13.63 -2.58
N TRP A 2 26.58 14.79 -3.07
CA TRP A 2 26.98 16.12 -2.62
C TRP A 2 26.41 16.43 -1.23
N ARG A 3 27.21 17.05 -0.35
CA ARG A 3 26.83 17.41 1.02
C ARG A 3 26.61 18.92 1.10
N TYR A 4 25.48 19.39 0.55
CA TYR A 4 25.14 20.82 0.45
C TYR A 4 25.14 21.58 1.79
N THR A 5 24.87 20.90 2.91
CA THR A 5 24.89 21.48 4.25
C THR A 5 26.30 21.79 4.77
N SER A 6 27.33 21.23 4.12
CA SER A 6 28.75 21.39 4.48
C SER A 6 29.52 22.14 3.40
N ALA A 7 28.82 22.74 2.45
CA ALA A 7 29.43 23.51 1.37
C ALA A 7 29.92 24.88 1.87
N ASP A 8 31.04 25.33 1.30
CA ASP A 8 31.55 26.68 1.49
C ASP A 8 30.90 27.63 0.48
N TRP A 9 29.69 28.08 0.80
CA TRP A 9 28.91 28.95 -0.06
C TRP A 9 29.48 30.35 -0.18
N ASP A 10 30.23 30.81 0.81
CA ASP A 10 30.86 32.14 0.79
C ASP A 10 31.98 32.17 -0.23
N GLU A 11 32.89 31.19 -0.21
CA GLU A 11 33.99 31.14 -1.16
C GLU A 11 33.51 30.83 -2.59
N MET A 12 32.49 29.97 -2.73
CA MET A 12 31.87 29.69 -4.03
C MET A 12 31.26 30.96 -4.66
N ARG A 13 30.66 31.84 -3.85
CA ARG A 13 30.14 33.14 -4.33
C ARG A 13 31.27 34.08 -4.75
N HIS A 14 32.37 34.13 -3.99
CA HIS A 14 33.54 34.95 -4.36
C HIS A 14 34.17 34.45 -5.65
N PHE A 15 34.27 33.13 -5.83
CA PHE A 15 34.72 32.51 -7.07
C PHE A 15 33.88 32.97 -8.26
N PHE A 16 32.55 32.85 -8.21
CA PHE A 16 31.70 33.31 -9.31
C PHE A 16 31.76 34.82 -9.55
N ALA A 17 31.88 35.62 -8.50
CA ALA A 17 31.98 37.08 -8.63
C ALA A 17 33.29 37.53 -9.29
N SER A 18 34.37 36.78 -9.12
CA SER A 18 35.69 37.07 -9.69
C SER A 18 35.98 36.33 -11.00
N TYR A 19 35.10 35.41 -11.41
CA TYR A 19 35.30 34.59 -12.61
C TYR A 19 35.20 35.42 -13.90
N PRO A 20 36.11 35.23 -14.88
CA PRO A 20 36.12 35.99 -16.14
C PRO A 20 35.07 35.47 -17.14
N TRP A 21 33.78 35.63 -16.81
CA TRP A 21 32.65 35.10 -17.58
C TRP A 21 32.65 35.52 -19.05
N GLN A 22 32.97 36.78 -19.33
CA GLN A 22 32.93 37.31 -20.69
C GLN A 22 33.98 36.63 -21.59
N GLN A 23 35.16 36.37 -21.05
CA GLN A 23 36.28 35.82 -21.80
C GLN A 23 36.21 34.29 -21.93
N VAL A 24 35.53 33.61 -21.00
CA VAL A 24 35.51 32.14 -20.96
C VAL A 24 34.17 31.56 -21.42
N CYS A 25 33.05 32.12 -20.96
CA CYS A 25 31.73 31.56 -21.23
C CYS A 25 30.99 32.27 -22.37
N PHE A 26 31.33 33.52 -22.69
CA PHE A 26 30.62 34.33 -23.68
C PHE A 26 31.50 34.83 -24.83
N PHE A 27 32.65 34.19 -25.05
CA PHE A 27 33.57 34.55 -26.12
C PHE A 27 33.09 34.10 -27.52
N LEU A 28 32.31 33.03 -27.58
CA LEU A 28 31.75 32.48 -28.83
C LEU A 28 30.29 32.92 -28.98
N GLU A 29 29.85 33.22 -30.21
CA GLU A 29 28.44 33.58 -30.49
C GLU A 29 27.48 32.36 -30.51
N ASP A 30 28.02 31.15 -30.39
CA ASP A 30 27.22 29.92 -30.36
C ASP A 30 26.66 29.64 -28.96
N LEU A 31 25.34 29.49 -28.89
CA LEU A 31 24.60 29.28 -27.65
C LEU A 31 24.94 27.93 -26.99
N SER A 32 25.15 26.88 -27.79
CA SER A 32 25.46 25.54 -27.26
C SER A 32 26.83 25.52 -26.58
N SER A 33 27.83 26.15 -27.22
CA SER A 33 29.18 26.27 -26.68
C SER A 33 29.22 27.09 -25.39
N CYS A 34 28.39 28.14 -25.29
CA CYS A 34 28.23 28.92 -24.06
C CYS A 34 27.60 28.09 -22.94
N GLU A 35 26.58 27.28 -23.24
CA GLU A 35 25.92 26.40 -22.27
C GLU A 35 26.89 25.37 -21.67
N ASP A 36 27.69 24.73 -22.51
CA ASP A 36 28.71 23.77 -22.06
C ASP A 36 29.75 24.46 -21.18
N ALA A 37 30.25 25.62 -21.59
CA ALA A 37 31.23 26.39 -20.81
C ALA A 37 30.68 26.83 -19.45
N ILE A 38 29.43 27.30 -19.37
CA ILE A 38 28.79 27.65 -18.10
C ILE A 38 28.62 26.40 -17.23
N THR A 39 28.20 25.29 -17.82
CA THR A 39 27.99 24.02 -17.10
C THR A 39 29.29 23.51 -16.49
N ASP A 40 30.40 23.61 -17.21
CA ASP A 40 31.72 23.20 -16.72
C ASP A 40 32.19 24.08 -15.56
N VAL A 41 31.99 25.40 -15.63
CA VAL A 41 32.33 26.32 -14.53
C VAL A 41 31.49 26.05 -13.30
N LEU A 42 30.19 25.79 -13.47
CA LEU A 42 29.31 25.42 -12.37
C LEU A 42 29.74 24.09 -11.74
N ARG A 43 30.08 23.09 -12.56
CA ARG A 43 30.57 21.79 -12.07
C ARG A 43 31.89 21.94 -11.30
N GLN A 44 32.81 22.71 -11.85
CA GLN A 44 34.10 22.99 -11.21
C GLN A 44 33.91 23.67 -9.84
N ALA A 45 33.04 24.68 -9.76
CA ALA A 45 32.72 25.32 -8.50
C ALA A 45 32.08 24.34 -7.50
N MET A 46 31.17 23.48 -7.97
CA MET A 46 30.60 22.44 -7.11
C MET A 46 31.67 21.47 -6.59
N GLU A 47 32.60 21.02 -7.43
CA GLU A 47 33.69 20.12 -7.05
C GLU A 47 34.63 20.71 -6.00
N TYR A 48 34.94 22.01 -6.10
CA TYR A 48 35.84 22.67 -5.14
C TYR A 48 35.17 23.05 -3.82
N TYR A 49 33.92 23.52 -3.86
CA TYR A 49 33.30 24.16 -2.70
C TYR A 49 32.19 23.32 -2.04
N ILE A 50 31.73 22.23 -2.68
CA ILE A 50 30.73 21.33 -2.12
C ILE A 50 31.37 19.97 -1.85
N PRO A 51 31.59 19.59 -0.58
CA PRO A 51 32.11 18.26 -0.26
C PRO A 51 31.21 17.18 -0.84
N TYR A 52 31.78 16.24 -1.59
CA TYR A 52 31.07 15.05 -2.02
C TYR A 52 31.67 13.82 -1.34
N SER A 53 30.82 12.82 -1.11
CA SER A 53 31.28 11.50 -0.69
C SER A 53 30.69 10.45 -1.61
N ASP A 54 31.50 9.45 -1.96
CA ASP A 54 31.00 8.24 -2.60
C ASP A 54 30.06 7.53 -1.64
N VAL A 55 28.77 7.63 -1.93
CA VAL A 55 27.77 6.84 -1.23
C VAL A 55 27.64 5.59 -2.09
N PRO A 56 27.90 4.39 -1.55
CA PRO A 56 27.64 3.17 -2.28
C PRO A 56 26.18 3.19 -2.74
N ASP A 57 25.94 2.83 -4.00
CA ASP A 57 24.62 2.85 -4.62
C ASP A 57 23.62 2.20 -3.66
N ALA A 58 22.45 2.81 -3.46
CA ALA A 58 21.43 2.25 -2.58
C ALA A 58 21.04 0.81 -3.00
N ARG A 59 21.33 0.44 -4.26
CA ARG A 59 21.18 -0.90 -4.82
C ARG A 59 22.18 -1.93 -4.25
N ASP A 60 23.34 -1.49 -3.77
CA ASP A 60 24.37 -2.34 -3.15
C ASP A 60 24.11 -2.59 -1.67
N ARG A 61 23.22 -1.81 -1.04
CA ARG A 61 22.73 -2.06 0.33
C ARG A 61 21.58 -3.06 0.35
N LYS A 62 21.67 -4.15 -0.41
CA LYS A 62 20.77 -5.29 -0.15
C LYS A 62 21.16 -5.86 1.20
N ALA A 63 20.25 -5.75 2.18
CA ALA A 63 20.41 -6.46 3.44
C ALA A 63 20.77 -7.92 3.12
N PRO A 64 21.78 -8.52 3.78
CA PRO A 64 22.35 -9.80 3.38
C PRO A 64 21.31 -10.94 3.35
N ASP A 65 20.17 -10.75 4.01
CA ASP A 65 19.08 -11.71 4.10
C ASP A 65 17.81 -11.36 3.29
N LEU A 66 17.82 -10.30 2.48
CA LEU A 66 16.63 -9.83 1.77
C LEU A 66 16.05 -10.91 0.82
N SER A 67 16.92 -11.69 0.18
CA SER A 67 16.52 -12.78 -0.71
C SER A 67 15.83 -13.91 0.06
N SER A 68 16.38 -14.34 1.19
CA SER A 68 15.78 -15.38 2.03
C SER A 68 14.46 -14.92 2.62
N LYS A 69 14.38 -13.68 3.14
CA LYS A 69 13.13 -13.09 3.65
C LYS A 69 12.05 -13.01 2.57
N LYS A 70 12.41 -12.57 1.36
CA LYS A 70 11.50 -12.55 0.21
C LYS A 70 11.02 -13.96 -0.17
N ARG A 71 11.92 -14.96 -0.11
CA ARG A 71 11.58 -16.36 -0.36
C ARG A 71 10.62 -16.91 0.69
N ALA A 72 10.89 -16.67 1.97
CA ALA A 72 10.05 -17.09 3.08
C ALA A 72 8.65 -16.43 3.00
N PHE A 73 8.59 -15.12 2.72
CA PHE A 73 7.34 -14.41 2.50
C PHE A 73 6.54 -15.01 1.34
N ASN A 74 7.16 -15.21 0.19
CA ASN A 74 6.50 -15.78 -0.98
C ASN A 74 6.03 -17.22 -0.73
N HIS A 75 6.80 -18.01 0.01
CA HIS A 75 6.42 -19.36 0.42
C HIS A 75 5.19 -19.34 1.34
N ALA A 76 5.19 -18.49 2.37
CA ALA A 76 4.06 -18.29 3.27
C ALA A 76 2.81 -17.82 2.52
N LEU A 77 2.95 -16.85 1.61
CA LEU A 77 1.86 -16.34 0.78
C LEU A 77 1.27 -17.43 -0.12
N LYS A 78 2.11 -18.25 -0.77
CA LYS A 78 1.67 -19.38 -1.59
C LYS A 78 0.92 -20.41 -0.75
N SER A 79 1.45 -20.76 0.42
CA SER A 79 0.81 -21.67 1.36
C SER A 79 -0.56 -21.16 1.80
N HIS A 80 -0.66 -19.89 2.20
CA HIS A 80 -1.91 -19.27 2.60
C HIS A 80 -2.95 -19.26 1.46
N LYS A 81 -2.54 -18.86 0.24
CA LYS A 81 -3.42 -18.91 -0.94
C LYS A 81 -3.91 -20.33 -1.22
N LYS A 82 -3.04 -21.34 -1.05
CA LYS A 82 -3.41 -22.76 -1.20
C LYS A 82 -4.44 -23.17 -0.14
N ALA A 83 -4.23 -22.82 1.12
CA ALA A 83 -5.16 -23.09 2.21
C ALA A 83 -6.54 -22.45 1.97
N LEU A 84 -6.57 -21.18 1.54
CA LEU A 84 -7.82 -20.49 1.22
C LEU A 84 -8.58 -21.15 0.06
N ARG A 85 -7.86 -21.53 -1.01
CA ARG A 85 -8.46 -22.25 -2.14
C ARG A 85 -9.02 -23.61 -1.70
N LYS A 86 -8.26 -24.36 -0.89
CA LYS A 86 -8.69 -25.64 -0.35
C LYS A 86 -9.94 -25.49 0.52
N ALA A 87 -9.94 -24.56 1.47
CA ALA A 87 -11.09 -24.32 2.34
C ALA A 87 -12.35 -23.92 1.55
N ARG A 88 -12.20 -23.08 0.51
CA ARG A 88 -13.31 -22.73 -0.40
C ARG A 88 -13.83 -23.96 -1.15
N PHE A 89 -12.93 -24.75 -1.72
CA PHE A 89 -13.28 -25.97 -2.44
C PHE A 89 -14.01 -26.96 -1.51
N ASP A 90 -13.43 -27.25 -0.34
CA ASP A 90 -13.98 -28.17 0.65
C ASP A 90 -15.38 -27.73 1.10
N ARG A 91 -15.59 -26.42 1.34
CA ARG A 91 -16.91 -25.85 1.66
C ARG A 91 -17.92 -26.07 0.54
N ILE A 92 -17.54 -25.79 -0.72
CA ILE A 92 -18.41 -25.99 -1.88
C ILE A 92 -18.78 -27.48 -2.01
N THR A 93 -17.80 -28.37 -1.86
CA THR A 93 -18.02 -29.82 -1.89
C THR A 93 -18.96 -30.26 -0.76
N GLN A 94 -18.80 -29.74 0.46
CA GLN A 94 -19.68 -30.06 1.58
C GLN A 94 -21.11 -29.56 1.35
N ILE A 95 -21.29 -28.36 0.81
CA ILE A 95 -22.61 -27.84 0.44
C ILE A 95 -23.25 -28.73 -0.61
N GLY A 96 -22.50 -29.14 -1.64
CA GLY A 96 -22.96 -30.07 -2.67
C GLY A 96 -23.41 -31.41 -2.09
N LYS A 97 -22.61 -32.01 -1.20
CA LYS A 97 -22.96 -33.24 -0.47
C LYS A 97 -24.23 -33.08 0.38
N LYS A 98 -24.39 -31.95 1.07
CA LYS A 98 -25.60 -31.66 1.86
C LYS A 98 -26.82 -31.53 0.95
N LEU A 99 -26.70 -30.91 -0.21
CA LEU A 99 -27.79 -30.78 -1.17
C LEU A 99 -28.17 -32.14 -1.78
N SER A 100 -27.20 -32.98 -2.13
CA SER A 100 -27.48 -34.32 -2.69
C SER A 100 -28.06 -35.30 -1.67
N ALA A 101 -27.75 -35.12 -0.39
CA ALA A 101 -28.24 -35.99 0.69
C ALA A 101 -29.70 -35.68 1.10
N GLN A 102 -30.24 -34.51 0.74
CA GLN A 102 -31.59 -34.11 1.12
C GLN A 102 -32.59 -34.50 0.01
N PRO A 103 -33.78 -35.04 0.35
CA PRO A 103 -34.81 -35.34 -0.64
C PRO A 103 -35.24 -34.08 -1.40
N SER A 104 -35.38 -34.20 -2.71
CA SER A 104 -35.94 -33.18 -3.59
C SER A 104 -37.33 -32.78 -3.09
N GLY A 105 -37.53 -31.48 -2.82
CA GLY A 105 -38.79 -30.94 -2.29
C GLY A 105 -38.82 -30.72 -0.78
N SER A 106 -37.83 -31.21 -0.03
CA SER A 106 -37.77 -30.96 1.42
C SER A 106 -37.53 -29.48 1.75
N ARG A 107 -38.12 -29.00 2.86
CA ARG A 107 -37.91 -27.62 3.34
C ARG A 107 -36.43 -27.33 3.63
N ALA A 108 -35.71 -28.32 4.16
CA ALA A 108 -34.28 -28.22 4.43
C ALA A 108 -33.45 -28.04 3.14
N PHE A 109 -33.77 -28.79 2.08
CA PHE A 109 -33.17 -28.60 0.76
C PHE A 109 -33.37 -27.18 0.26
N TRP A 110 -34.63 -26.71 0.21
CA TRP A 110 -34.94 -25.38 -0.32
C TRP A 110 -34.38 -24.24 0.53
N SER A 111 -34.33 -24.40 1.85
CA SER A 111 -33.68 -23.42 2.74
C SER A 111 -32.18 -23.29 2.43
N LEU A 112 -31.47 -24.42 2.32
CA LEU A 112 -30.05 -24.44 2.00
C LEU A 112 -29.79 -23.92 0.58
N ALA A 113 -30.55 -24.37 -0.41
CA ALA A 113 -30.43 -23.94 -1.80
C ALA A 113 -30.65 -22.43 -1.95
N LYS A 114 -31.67 -21.87 -1.29
CA LYS A 114 -31.91 -20.41 -1.28
C LYS A 114 -30.81 -19.64 -0.56
N SER A 115 -30.27 -20.15 0.55
CA SER A 115 -29.14 -19.52 1.24
C SER A 115 -27.90 -19.46 0.34
N VAL A 116 -27.61 -20.53 -0.38
CA VAL A 116 -26.51 -20.58 -1.37
C VAL A 116 -26.78 -19.61 -2.52
N ALA A 117 -27.98 -19.62 -3.09
CA ALA A 117 -28.39 -18.70 -4.16
C ALA A 117 -28.30 -17.22 -3.74
N ALA A 118 -28.71 -16.89 -2.51
CA ALA A 118 -28.67 -15.53 -2.00
C ALA A 118 -27.25 -14.93 -1.93
N ASN A 119 -26.21 -15.77 -1.77
CA ASN A 119 -24.81 -15.32 -1.85
C ASN A 119 -24.41 -14.85 -3.25
N PHE A 120 -25.09 -15.31 -4.30
CA PHE A 120 -24.84 -14.89 -5.68
C PHE A 120 -25.67 -13.66 -6.08
N CYS A 121 -26.79 -13.42 -5.40
CA CYS A 121 -27.75 -12.37 -5.75
C CYS A 121 -27.62 -11.08 -4.92
N ARG A 122 -26.74 -11.04 -3.91
CA ARG A 122 -26.53 -9.85 -3.07
C ARG A 122 -25.14 -9.25 -3.34
N PRO A 123 -25.04 -8.08 -4.00
CA PRO A 123 -23.76 -7.38 -4.09
C PRO A 123 -23.33 -6.98 -2.67
N THR A 124 -22.11 -7.33 -2.27
CA THR A 124 -21.53 -6.94 -0.97
C THR A 124 -21.17 -5.47 -0.90
N LEU A 125 -21.10 -4.81 -2.06
CA LEU A 125 -20.85 -3.38 -2.20
C LEU A 125 -22.13 -2.69 -2.66
N PRO A 126 -22.49 -1.54 -2.07
CA PRO A 126 -23.55 -0.70 -2.59
C PRO A 126 -23.30 -0.39 -4.08
N PRO A 127 -24.34 -0.37 -4.93
CA PRO A 127 -24.19 0.08 -6.31
C PRO A 127 -23.58 1.49 -6.34
N LEU A 128 -22.59 1.70 -7.19
CA LEU A 128 -22.06 3.04 -7.41
C LEU A 128 -23.10 3.83 -8.21
N VAL A 129 -23.54 4.95 -7.66
CA VAL A 129 -24.56 5.81 -8.27
C VAL A 129 -23.87 7.02 -8.88
N LYS A 130 -24.23 7.34 -10.12
CA LYS A 130 -23.80 8.54 -10.84
C LYS A 130 -24.50 9.77 -10.25
N PRO A 131 -24.03 10.99 -10.53
CA PRO A 131 -24.68 12.22 -10.05
C PRO A 131 -26.14 12.39 -10.52
N ASP A 132 -26.51 11.75 -11.63
CA ASP A 132 -27.87 11.72 -12.17
C ASP A 132 -28.81 10.73 -11.44
N GLY A 133 -28.33 10.03 -10.40
CA GLY A 133 -29.09 9.05 -9.64
C GLY A 133 -29.12 7.65 -10.26
N THR A 134 -28.55 7.47 -11.46
CA THR A 134 -28.53 6.16 -12.14
C THR A 134 -27.33 5.31 -11.70
N PRO A 135 -27.46 3.97 -11.64
CA PRO A 135 -26.34 3.09 -11.31
C PRO A 135 -25.26 3.07 -12.40
N ALA A 136 -23.99 3.10 -11.99
CA ALA A 136 -22.83 2.93 -12.86
C ALA A 136 -22.62 1.45 -13.16
N HIS A 137 -22.79 1.06 -14.43
CA HIS A 137 -22.71 -0.34 -14.86
C HIS A 137 -21.35 -0.66 -15.47
N ALA A 138 -20.79 0.25 -16.26
CA ALA A 138 -19.51 0.02 -16.95
C ALA A 138 -18.31 0.31 -16.03
N ALA A 139 -17.23 -0.47 -16.20
CA ALA A 139 -16.00 -0.30 -15.41
C ALA A 139 -15.41 1.12 -15.56
N ARG A 140 -15.48 1.70 -16.77
CA ARG A 140 -15.01 3.06 -17.05
C ARG A 140 -15.78 4.12 -16.26
N GLU A 141 -17.10 3.99 -16.16
CA GLU A 141 -17.95 4.90 -15.39
C GLU A 141 -17.59 4.85 -13.90
N LYS A 142 -17.43 3.63 -13.37
CA LYS A 142 -17.03 3.42 -11.96
C LYS A 142 -15.67 4.02 -11.66
N ALA A 143 -14.69 3.81 -12.55
CA ALA A 143 -13.36 4.40 -12.41
C ALA A 143 -13.40 5.93 -12.42
N GLY A 144 -14.21 6.53 -13.31
CA GLY A 144 -14.42 7.97 -13.36
C GLY A 144 -15.02 8.54 -12.06
N LEU A 145 -16.01 7.86 -11.48
CA LEU A 145 -16.60 8.25 -10.19
C LEU A 145 -15.58 8.23 -9.07
N PHE A 146 -14.76 7.18 -8.98
CA PHE A 146 -13.68 7.11 -7.99
C PHE A 146 -12.64 8.21 -8.20
N ALA A 147 -12.19 8.41 -9.44
CA ALA A 147 -11.20 9.45 -9.76
C ALA A 147 -11.70 10.85 -9.36
N SER A 148 -12.96 11.15 -9.65
CA SER A 148 -13.61 12.40 -9.22
C SER A 148 -13.66 12.53 -7.69
N LEU A 149 -14.12 11.48 -7.00
CA LEU A 149 -14.21 11.47 -5.54
C LEU A 149 -12.84 11.62 -4.87
N PHE A 150 -11.82 10.94 -5.37
CA PHE A 150 -10.46 11.11 -4.88
C PHE A 150 -9.90 12.50 -5.21
N GLY A 151 -10.09 12.99 -6.43
CA GLY A 151 -9.65 14.32 -6.83
C GLY A 151 -10.29 15.44 -6.02
N HIS A 152 -11.52 15.26 -5.53
CA HIS A 152 -12.16 16.20 -4.61
C HIS A 152 -11.57 16.14 -3.20
N ASN A 153 -11.32 14.94 -2.67
CA ASN A 153 -10.84 14.75 -1.29
C ASN A 153 -9.32 14.87 -1.12
N LEU A 154 -8.56 14.81 -2.21
CA LEU A 154 -7.09 14.89 -2.22
C LEU A 154 -6.58 16.25 -2.71
N ARG A 155 -7.40 17.30 -2.66
CA ARG A 155 -6.94 18.67 -2.92
C ARG A 155 -6.07 19.11 -1.74
N LEU A 156 -4.76 19.13 -1.95
CA LEU A 156 -3.85 19.85 -1.05
C LEU A 156 -4.00 21.33 -1.38
N ASP A 157 -4.37 22.14 -0.39
CA ASP A 157 -4.42 23.59 -0.56
C ASP A 157 -2.99 24.13 -0.73
N THR A 158 -2.61 24.42 -1.97
CA THR A 158 -1.29 24.95 -2.31
C THR A 158 -1.15 26.44 -2.02
N SER A 159 -2.21 27.12 -1.55
CA SER A 159 -2.17 28.54 -1.21
C SER A 159 -1.49 28.83 0.13
N SER A 160 -1.24 27.81 0.95
CA SER A 160 -0.46 27.92 2.18
C SER A 160 0.82 27.09 2.08
N VAL A 161 1.97 27.74 2.27
CA VAL A 161 3.34 27.21 2.11
C VAL A 161 3.70 26.10 3.14
N THR A 162 2.75 25.61 3.94
CA THR A 162 2.99 24.66 5.04
C THR A 162 1.97 23.53 5.10
N VAL A 163 1.76 22.81 3.99
CA VAL A 163 1.08 21.50 4.02
C VAL A 163 2.13 20.40 4.09
N THR A 164 2.88 20.33 5.19
CA THR A 164 3.59 19.10 5.55
C THR A 164 2.56 18.09 6.04
N PRO A 165 2.63 16.81 5.64
CA PRO A 165 1.83 15.78 6.28
C PRO A 165 2.12 15.83 7.80
N PRO A 166 1.10 15.73 8.67
CA PRO A 166 1.32 15.80 10.10
C PRO A 166 2.40 14.79 10.47
N ILE A 167 3.47 15.27 11.11
CA ILE A 167 4.52 14.39 11.62
C ILE A 167 3.83 13.50 12.63
N LEU A 168 3.53 12.26 12.22
CA LEU A 168 2.95 11.27 13.11
C LEU A 168 3.97 11.07 14.24
N PRO A 169 3.61 11.31 15.50
CA PRO A 169 4.53 11.09 16.60
C PRO A 169 5.05 9.66 16.52
N HIS A 170 6.36 9.49 16.68
CA HIS A 170 6.99 8.17 16.66
C HIS A 170 6.26 7.26 17.66
N CYS A 171 5.58 6.23 17.14
CA CYS A 171 4.83 5.31 17.96
C CYS A 171 5.80 4.32 18.60
N TYR A 172 6.34 4.67 19.78
CA TYR A 172 7.20 3.80 20.59
C TYR A 172 6.40 2.72 21.34
N SER A 173 5.08 2.65 21.15
CA SER A 173 4.23 1.63 21.77
C SER A 173 4.58 0.25 21.21
N SER A 174 5.44 -0.47 21.93
CA SER A 174 5.59 -1.92 21.76
C SER A 174 4.44 -2.61 22.47
N MET A 175 3.76 -3.53 21.79
CA MET A 175 2.65 -4.28 22.39
C MET A 175 3.18 -5.13 23.55
N SER A 176 2.75 -4.83 24.77
CA SER A 176 3.14 -5.60 25.96
C SER A 176 2.77 -7.08 25.80
N LYS A 177 3.58 -7.97 26.39
CA LYS A 177 3.34 -9.42 26.38
C LYS A 177 1.91 -9.74 26.84
N VAL A 178 1.08 -10.24 25.93
CA VAL A 178 -0.33 -10.57 26.20
C VAL A 178 -0.37 -11.72 27.22
N ARG A 179 -0.99 -11.48 28.38
CA ARG A 179 -1.25 -12.51 29.40
C ARG A 179 -2.71 -12.91 29.31
N ILE A 180 -2.98 -14.12 28.82
CA ILE A 180 -4.33 -14.69 28.75
C ILE A 180 -4.66 -15.27 30.13
N ARG A 181 -5.71 -14.76 30.79
CA ARG A 181 -6.18 -15.27 32.07
C ARG A 181 -7.42 -16.16 31.87
N ASN A 182 -7.58 -17.20 32.69
CA ASN A 182 -8.74 -18.11 32.61
C ASN A 182 -10.09 -17.37 32.66
N LYS A 183 -10.20 -16.32 33.48
CA LYS A 183 -11.41 -15.49 33.56
C LYS A 183 -11.74 -14.74 32.26
N GLU A 184 -10.73 -14.39 31.47
CA GLU A 184 -10.91 -13.71 30.18
C GLU A 184 -11.32 -14.69 29.10
N VAL A 185 -10.75 -15.90 29.13
CA VAL A 185 -11.16 -17.02 28.26
C VAL A 185 -12.61 -17.37 28.53
N LEU A 186 -12.99 -17.57 29.80
CA LEU A 186 -14.37 -17.87 30.18
C LEU A 186 -15.34 -16.76 29.73
N ARG A 187 -14.97 -15.49 29.92
CA ARG A 187 -15.79 -14.35 29.46
C ARG A 187 -15.94 -14.33 27.94
N ALA A 188 -14.90 -14.68 27.20
CA ALA A 188 -14.96 -14.76 25.74
C ALA A 188 -15.86 -15.93 25.29
N LEU A 189 -15.73 -17.10 25.92
CA LEU A 189 -16.58 -18.27 25.66
C LEU A 189 -18.06 -17.98 25.93
N CYS A 190 -18.39 -17.37 27.07
CA CYS A 190 -19.78 -17.01 27.40
C CYS A 190 -20.41 -15.97 26.45
N ARG A 191 -19.59 -15.26 25.66
CA ARG A 191 -20.05 -14.27 24.67
C ARG A 191 -20.11 -14.83 23.25
N LEU A 192 -19.75 -16.09 23.05
CA LEU A 192 -19.90 -16.74 21.75
C LEU A 192 -21.40 -16.87 21.44
N ASP A 193 -21.78 -16.40 20.26
CA ASP A 193 -23.12 -16.69 19.74
C ASP A 193 -23.15 -18.12 19.21
N VAL A 194 -23.83 -18.98 19.95
CA VAL A 194 -24.00 -20.40 19.66
C VAL A 194 -24.74 -20.68 18.35
N ASN A 195 -25.42 -19.68 17.78
CA ASN A 195 -26.16 -19.80 16.53
C ASN A 195 -25.31 -19.46 15.30
N ILE A 196 -24.05 -19.05 15.48
CA ILE A 196 -23.13 -18.78 14.37
C ILE A 196 -22.62 -20.10 13.77
N ALA A 197 -22.47 -20.12 12.45
CA ALA A 197 -21.94 -21.26 11.72
C ALA A 197 -20.51 -21.62 12.19
N SER A 198 -20.25 -22.92 12.32
CA SER A 198 -18.92 -23.45 12.66
C SER A 198 -17.84 -22.93 11.72
N GLY A 199 -16.64 -22.78 12.28
CA GLY A 199 -15.44 -22.43 11.54
C GLY A 199 -15.02 -23.52 10.54
N PRO A 200 -13.89 -23.32 9.85
CA PRO A 200 -13.33 -24.31 8.92
C PRO A 200 -12.90 -25.62 9.60
N ASP A 201 -12.80 -25.62 10.94
CA ASP A 201 -12.58 -26.79 11.79
C ASP A 201 -13.84 -27.64 12.00
N GLY A 202 -15.03 -27.10 11.69
CA GLY A 202 -16.31 -27.80 11.81
C GLY A 202 -16.84 -27.91 13.24
N ILE A 203 -16.17 -27.31 14.23
CA ILE A 203 -16.59 -27.36 15.64
C ILE A 203 -17.62 -26.23 15.87
N PRO A 204 -18.86 -26.54 16.26
CA PRO A 204 -19.86 -25.51 16.55
C PRO A 204 -19.57 -24.85 17.90
N ALA A 205 -19.90 -23.57 18.03
CA ALA A 205 -19.66 -22.79 19.25
C ALA A 205 -20.36 -23.36 20.50
N ILE A 206 -21.41 -24.17 20.33
CA ILE A 206 -22.11 -24.86 21.41
C ILE A 206 -21.28 -25.96 22.10
N VAL A 207 -20.18 -26.41 21.49
CA VAL A 207 -19.30 -27.48 22.01
C VAL A 207 -18.03 -26.89 22.67
N LEU A 208 -17.87 -25.57 22.64
CA LEU A 208 -16.75 -24.84 23.25
C LEU A 208 -17.10 -24.35 24.66
#